data_AF-A0A842SLT7-F1
#
_entry.id   AF-A0A842SLT7-F1
#
_cell.length_a   1.000
_cell.length_b   1.000
_cell.length_c   1.000
_cell.angle_alpha   90.00
_cell.angle_beta   90.00
_cell.angle_gamma   90.00
#
_symmetry.space_group_name_H-M   'P 1'
#
loop_
_entity.id
_entity.type
_entity.pdbx_description
1 polymer ?
#
loop_
_entity_poly.entity_id
_entity_poly.type
_entity_poly.pdbx_seq_one_letter_code
_entity_poly.pdbx_strand_id
1 'polypeptide(L)'
;MTQDWFPVIDSVRCRGNCSICINFCPRDVFEKEVNFAVVSRPNNCLSGCDSCKEICPEKAITFLKTRMIDVNGNKVGIKGLAKAFENNDFTKAYEEIKKNNYIPDSAEKEFREAIKKEFDKKKR
;
A
#
# COMPACT_ATOMS: atom_id res chain seq x y z
N MET A 1 -5.88 3.76 -19.13
CA MET A 1 -6.73 3.43 -17.97
C MET A 1 -5.79 3.27 -16.79
N THR A 2 -5.93 4.08 -15.74
CA THR A 2 -5.09 3.99 -14.53
C THR A 2 -5.56 2.80 -13.69
N GLN A 3 -4.65 1.93 -13.31
CA GLN A 3 -4.92 0.75 -12.48
C GLN A 3 -5.09 1.21 -11.02
N ASP A 4 -6.33 1.40 -10.56
CA ASP A 4 -6.64 1.87 -9.20
C ASP A 4 -6.58 0.77 -8.11
N TRP A 5 -6.10 -0.43 -8.47
CA TRP A 5 -6.08 -1.59 -7.58
C TRP A 5 -4.75 -2.33 -7.67
N PHE A 6 -3.93 -2.17 -6.64
CA PHE A 6 -2.64 -2.84 -6.48
C PHE A 6 -2.30 -2.99 -4.99
N PRO A 7 -1.54 -4.02 -4.63
CA PRO A 7 -1.10 -4.25 -3.26
C PRO A 7 0.00 -3.26 -2.85
N VAL A 8 0.04 -2.96 -1.57
CA VAL A 8 1.04 -2.14 -0.89
C VAL A 8 1.59 -2.97 0.25
N ILE A 9 2.92 -3.06 0.36
CA ILE A 9 3.57 -3.90 1.37
C ILE A 9 4.12 -3.02 2.48
N ASP A 10 3.67 -3.26 3.70
CA ASP A 10 4.26 -2.72 4.92
C ASP A 10 5.62 -3.41 5.13
N SER A 11 6.68 -2.64 4.87
CA SER A 11 8.06 -3.11 4.97
C SER A 11 8.52 -3.36 6.41
N VAL A 12 7.82 -2.78 7.39
CA VAL A 12 8.10 -2.96 8.82
C VAL A 12 7.52 -4.29 9.30
N ARG A 13 6.36 -4.69 8.78
CA ARG A 13 5.73 -5.99 9.10
C ARG A 13 6.24 -7.14 8.25
N CYS A 14 6.52 -6.92 6.98
CA CYS A 14 6.97 -7.99 6.10
C CYS A 14 8.37 -8.46 6.49
N ARG A 15 8.49 -9.69 7.01
CA ARG A 15 9.78 -10.31 7.37
C ARG A 15 10.47 -11.04 6.22
N GLY A 16 9.84 -11.12 5.05
CA GLY A 16 10.42 -11.75 3.84
C GLY A 16 10.63 -13.27 3.88
N ASN A 17 10.40 -13.93 5.03
CA ASN A 17 10.73 -15.35 5.25
C ASN A 17 9.71 -16.34 4.68
N CYS A 18 8.44 -15.96 4.51
CA CYS A 18 7.39 -16.88 4.09
C CYS A 18 7.22 -17.01 2.57
N SER A 19 7.50 -15.94 1.82
CA SER A 19 7.30 -15.83 0.36
C SER A 19 5.91 -16.29 -0.16
N ILE A 20 4.90 -16.34 0.70
CA ILE A 20 3.57 -16.90 0.36
C ILE A 20 2.89 -16.06 -0.73
N CYS A 21 2.93 -14.73 -0.64
CA CYS A 21 2.32 -13.85 -1.63
C CYS A 21 2.92 -14.01 -3.03
N ILE A 22 4.22 -14.32 -3.11
CA ILE A 22 4.95 -14.55 -4.36
C ILE A 22 4.47 -15.85 -4.99
N ASN A 23 4.50 -16.95 -4.23
CA ASN A 23 4.12 -18.27 -4.74
C ASN A 23 2.62 -18.41 -5.03
N PHE A 24 1.79 -17.68 -4.29
CA PHE A 24 0.33 -17.76 -4.41
C PHE A 24 -0.22 -16.94 -5.59
N CYS A 25 0.42 -15.83 -5.96
CA CYS A 25 -0.16 -14.91 -6.94
C CYS A 25 0.04 -15.42 -8.38
N PRO A 26 -1.02 -15.87 -9.09
CA PRO A 26 -0.88 -16.42 -10.44
C PRO A 26 -0.56 -15.35 -11.51
N ARG A 27 -0.60 -14.06 -11.12
CA ARG A 27 -0.33 -12.92 -12.01
C ARG A 27 1.07 -12.35 -11.80
N ASP A 28 1.86 -13.01 -10.96
CA ASP A 28 3.26 -12.69 -10.74
C ASP A 28 3.44 -11.23 -10.29
N VAL A 29 2.61 -10.75 -9.35
CA VAL A 29 2.63 -9.32 -8.93
C VAL A 29 3.85 -8.99 -8.07
N PHE A 30 4.41 -9.99 -7.39
CA PHE A 30 5.39 -9.84 -6.33
C PHE A 30 6.74 -10.44 -6.71
N GLU A 31 7.81 -9.85 -6.19
CA GLU A 31 9.17 -10.39 -6.22
C GLU A 31 9.76 -10.48 -4.81
N LYS A 32 10.79 -11.30 -4.68
CA LYS A 32 11.54 -11.43 -3.43
C LYS A 32 12.70 -10.44 -3.42
N GLU A 33 12.74 -9.59 -2.41
CA GLU A 33 13.91 -8.80 -2.03
C GLU A 33 14.59 -9.38 -0.79
N VAL A 34 15.74 -8.81 -0.41
CA VAL A 34 16.61 -9.33 0.67
C VAL A 34 15.83 -9.63 1.96
N ASN A 35 14.98 -8.70 2.41
CA ASN A 35 14.30 -8.79 3.72
C ASN A 35 12.77 -8.73 3.65
N PHE A 36 12.18 -8.47 2.49
CA PHE A 36 10.72 -8.32 2.33
C PHE A 36 10.31 -8.68 0.89
N ALA A 37 9.01 -8.87 0.68
CA ALA A 37 8.47 -8.97 -0.67
C ALA A 37 8.27 -7.57 -1.24
N VAL A 38 8.49 -7.40 -2.55
CA VAL A 38 8.21 -6.16 -3.27
C VAL A 38 7.14 -6.37 -4.32
N VAL A 39 6.45 -5.30 -4.68
CA VAL A 39 5.44 -5.31 -5.75
C VAL A 39 6.14 -4.89 -7.05
N SER A 40 6.68 -5.85 -7.81
CA SER A 40 7.43 -5.53 -9.04
C SER A 40 6.50 -5.25 -10.23
N ARG A 41 5.31 -5.87 -10.24
CA ARG A 41 4.34 -5.79 -11.36
C ARG A 41 2.96 -5.34 -10.87
N PRO A 42 2.80 -4.09 -10.38
CA PRO A 42 1.53 -3.59 -9.86
C PRO A 42 0.39 -3.63 -10.89
N ASN A 43 0.70 -3.38 -12.17
CA ASN A 43 -0.28 -3.42 -13.27
C ASN A 43 -0.81 -4.83 -13.57
N ASN A 44 -0.14 -5.89 -13.10
CA ASN A 44 -0.62 -7.25 -13.24
C ASN A 44 -1.70 -7.59 -12.21
N CYS A 45 -1.89 -6.78 -11.17
CA CYS A 45 -2.88 -7.07 -10.14
C CYS A 45 -4.30 -7.14 -10.73
N LEU A 46 -5.11 -8.09 -10.29
CA LEU A 46 -6.51 -8.17 -10.72
C LEU A 46 -7.37 -7.25 -9.84
N SER A 47 -8.09 -6.32 -10.46
CA SER A 47 -9.04 -5.44 -9.78
C SER A 47 -10.01 -6.23 -8.89
N GLY A 48 -10.02 -5.92 -7.59
CA GLY A 48 -10.88 -6.56 -6.60
C GLY A 48 -10.35 -7.86 -6.01
N CYS A 49 -9.22 -8.39 -6.49
CA CYS A 49 -8.54 -9.52 -5.86
C CYS A 49 -7.71 -9.03 -4.66
N ASP A 50 -8.02 -9.50 -3.45
CA ASP A 50 -7.29 -9.23 -2.21
C ASP A 50 -6.82 -10.51 -1.50
N SER A 51 -6.86 -11.66 -2.17
CA SER A 51 -6.50 -12.95 -1.58
C SER A 51 -5.07 -13.00 -1.01
N CYS A 52 -4.13 -12.27 -1.62
CA CYS A 52 -2.76 -12.16 -1.11
C CYS A 52 -2.68 -11.47 0.27
N LYS A 53 -3.59 -10.52 0.55
CA LYS A 53 -3.71 -9.88 1.85
C LYS A 53 -4.23 -10.86 2.90
N GLU A 54 -5.21 -11.69 2.55
CA GLU A 54 -5.78 -12.64 3.50
C GLU A 54 -4.80 -13.74 3.90
N ILE A 55 -4.03 -14.26 2.93
CA ILE A 55 -3.06 -15.35 3.15
C ILE A 55 -1.75 -14.86 3.80
N CYS A 56 -1.49 -13.55 3.87
CA CYS A 56 -0.27 -13.02 4.48
C CYS A 56 -0.28 -13.25 6.00
N PRO A 57 0.67 -14.03 6.56
CA PRO A 57 0.70 -14.33 8.00
C PRO A 57 1.00 -13.09 8.84
N GLU A 58 1.89 -12.22 8.34
CA GLU A 58 2.29 -10.97 8.99
C GLU A 58 1.25 -9.85 8.82
N LYS A 59 0.18 -10.08 8.03
CA LYS A 59 -0.82 -9.06 7.66
C LYS A 59 -0.17 -7.76 7.15
N ALA A 60 0.91 -7.92 6.38
CA ALA A 60 1.72 -6.83 5.86
C ALA A 60 1.22 -6.25 4.52
N ILE A 61 0.17 -6.82 3.91
CA ILE A 61 -0.32 -6.39 2.59
C ILE A 61 -1.62 -5.59 2.76
N THR A 62 -1.67 -4.41 2.16
CA THR A 62 -2.86 -3.54 2.11
C THR A 62 -3.16 -3.13 0.67
N PHE A 63 -4.35 -2.57 0.41
CA PHE A 63 -4.73 -2.04 -0.91
C PHE A 63 -5.26 -0.63 -0.71
N LEU A 64 -4.86 0.34 -1.54
CA LEU A 64 -5.23 1.74 -1.34
C LEU A 64 -6.74 2.04 -1.36
N LYS A 65 -7.57 1.19 -1.99
CA LYS A 65 -9.03 1.32 -1.91
C LYS A 65 -9.61 0.85 -0.57
N THR A 66 -8.90 0.01 0.19
CA THR A 66 -9.19 -0.13 1.61
C THR A 66 -8.69 1.14 2.27
N ARG A 67 -9.60 1.94 2.83
CA ARG A 67 -9.34 3.30 3.33
C ARG A 67 -8.35 3.36 4.50
N MET A 68 -7.56 2.32 4.74
CA MET A 68 -6.68 2.09 5.89
C MET A 68 -5.27 1.80 5.39
N ILE A 69 -4.32 2.55 5.90
CA ILE A 69 -2.88 2.40 5.66
C ILE A 69 -2.22 2.15 7.02
N ASP A 70 -1.14 1.37 7.05
CA ASP A 70 -0.35 1.24 8.26
C ASP A 70 0.66 2.38 8.39
N VAL A 71 0.63 3.04 9.55
CA VAL A 71 1.60 4.06 9.95
C VAL A 71 2.13 3.70 11.32
N ASN A 72 3.41 3.30 11.37
CA ASN A 72 4.11 2.94 12.60
C ASN A 72 3.37 1.87 13.43
N GLY A 73 2.84 0.84 12.77
CA GLY A 73 2.11 -0.26 13.41
C GLY A 73 0.63 0.02 13.67
N ASN A 74 0.14 1.23 13.37
CA ASN A 74 -1.25 1.62 13.55
C ASN A 74 -1.97 1.64 12.21
N LYS A 75 -3.09 0.92 12.11
CA LYS A 75 -3.97 0.99 10.94
C LYS A 75 -4.75 2.31 10.99
N VAL A 76 -4.27 3.31 10.28
CA VAL A 76 -4.86 4.64 10.23
C VAL A 76 -5.64 4.76 8.94
N GLY A 77 -6.89 5.22 9.04
CA GLY A 77 -7.64 5.54 7.84
C GLY A 77 -6.93 6.64 7.05
N ILE A 78 -6.97 6.68 5.70
CA ILE A 78 -6.41 7.82 4.93
C ILE A 78 -6.95 9.16 5.46
N LYS A 79 -8.21 9.17 5.91
CA LYS A 79 -8.85 10.29 6.62
C LYS A 79 -8.24 10.60 8.00
N GLY A 80 -7.86 9.58 8.76
CA GLY A 80 -7.18 9.71 10.05
C GLY A 80 -5.75 10.23 9.90
N LEU A 81 -5.10 9.92 8.78
CA LEU A 81 -3.75 10.35 8.49
C LEU A 81 -3.68 11.87 8.35
N ALA A 82 -4.60 12.48 7.57
CA ALA A 82 -4.69 13.93 7.46
C ALA A 82 -4.81 14.64 8.82
N LYS A 83 -5.50 14.02 9.79
CA LYS A 83 -5.64 14.56 11.15
C LYS A 83 -4.38 14.38 12.01
N ALA A 84 -3.56 13.38 11.72
CA ALA A 84 -2.33 13.11 12.46
C ALA A 84 -1.23 14.15 12.15
N PHE A 85 -1.34 14.88 11.05
CA PHE A 85 -0.41 15.94 10.66
C PHE A 85 -0.98 17.33 10.91
N GLU A 86 -0.15 18.22 11.46
CA GLU A 86 -0.47 19.64 11.60
C GLU A 86 -0.90 20.22 10.24
N ASN A 87 -1.97 21.02 10.26
CA ASN A 87 -2.54 21.70 9.09
C ASN A 87 -3.06 20.78 7.96
N ASN A 88 -3.25 19.48 8.21
CA ASN A 88 -3.61 18.50 7.16
C ASN A 88 -2.64 18.51 5.97
N ASP A 89 -1.34 18.63 6.26
CA ASP A 89 -0.28 18.63 5.25
C ASP A 89 -0.20 17.29 4.50
N PHE A 90 -0.66 17.28 3.25
CA PHE A 90 -0.63 16.11 2.37
C PHE A 90 0.81 15.64 2.08
N THR A 91 1.76 16.56 1.91
CA THR A 91 3.13 16.21 1.54
C THR A 91 3.78 15.44 2.69
N LYS A 92 3.68 15.94 3.92
CA LYS A 92 4.21 15.24 5.09
C LYS A 92 3.56 13.88 5.30
N ALA A 93 2.25 13.80 5.13
CA ALA A 93 1.51 12.54 5.24
C ALA A 93 1.97 11.51 4.20
N TYR A 94 2.16 11.94 2.95
CA TYR A 94 2.62 11.10 1.86
C TYR A 94 4.03 10.54 2.10
N GLU A 95 4.97 11.38 2.55
CA GLU A 95 6.34 10.95 2.85
C GLU A 95 6.39 9.89 3.97
N GLU A 96 5.60 10.05 5.03
CA GLU A 96 5.54 9.08 6.12
C GLU A 96 4.96 7.73 5.68
N ILE A 97 3.98 7.75 4.77
CA ILE A 97 3.45 6.52 4.17
C ILE A 97 4.52 5.83 3.33
N LYS A 98 5.21 6.58 2.45
CA LYS A 98 6.26 6.06 1.57
C LYS A 98 7.44 5.48 2.35
N LYS A 99 7.76 6.05 3.50
CA LYS A 99 8.82 5.55 4.39
C LYS A 99 8.52 4.15 4.95
N ASN A 100 7.26 3.89 5.30
CA ASN A 100 6.87 2.65 5.98
C ASN A 100 6.32 1.58 5.02
N ASN A 101 5.88 1.99 3.82
CA ASN A 101 5.27 1.12 2.84
C ASN A 101 6.12 1.09 1.56
N TYR A 102 6.45 -0.11 1.08
CA TYR A 102 6.99 -0.27 -0.26
C TYR A 102 5.90 0.06 -1.28
N ILE A 103 6.13 1.13 -2.03
CA ILE A 103 5.31 1.59 -3.16
C ILE A 103 6.20 1.47 -4.39
N PRO A 104 5.77 0.72 -5.44
CA PRO A 104 6.54 0.63 -6.67
C PRO A 104 6.64 2.01 -7.33
N ASP A 105 7.80 2.37 -7.85
CA ASP A 105 7.99 3.63 -8.60
C ASP A 105 6.97 3.75 -9.75
N SER A 106 6.67 2.62 -10.40
CA SER A 106 5.68 2.52 -11.49
C SER A 106 4.23 2.76 -11.07
N ALA A 107 3.94 2.74 -9.76
CA ALA A 107 2.63 3.02 -9.19
C ALA A 107 2.64 4.27 -8.29
N GLU A 108 3.77 5.00 -8.20
CA GLU A 108 3.94 6.12 -7.28
C GLU A 108 2.96 7.25 -7.59
N LYS A 109 2.78 7.56 -8.88
CA LYS A 109 1.88 8.61 -9.34
C LYS A 109 0.43 8.27 -9.00
N GLU A 110 -0.01 7.06 -9.35
CA GLU A 110 -1.34 6.55 -9.07
C GLU A 110 -1.60 6.51 -7.56
N PHE A 111 -0.61 6.08 -6.77
CA PHE A 111 -0.66 6.07 -5.32
C PHE A 111 -0.87 7.48 -4.75
N ARG A 112 -0.05 8.44 -5.20
CA ARG A 112 -0.15 9.86 -4.78
C ARG A 112 -1.49 10.47 -5.15
N GLU A 113 -1.99 10.21 -6.36
CA GLU A 113 -3.29 10.69 -6.83
C GLU A 113 -4.45 10.08 -6.04
N ALA A 114 -4.39 8.78 -5.74
CA ALA A 114 -5.40 8.09 -4.93
C ALA A 114 -5.50 8.67 -3.51
N ILE A 115 -4.36 8.90 -2.85
CA ILE A 115 -4.35 9.51 -1.51
C ILE A 115 -4.82 10.96 -1.57
N LYS A 116 -4.34 11.74 -2.55
CA LYS A 116 -4.76 13.14 -2.71
C LYS A 116 -6.28 13.24 -2.88
N LYS A 117 -6.89 12.36 -3.68
CA LYS A 117 -8.35 12.29 -3.86
C LYS A 117 -9.08 12.03 -2.55
N GLU A 118 -8.56 11.18 -1.66
CA GLU A 118 -9.16 10.95 -0.34
C GLU A 118 -8.98 12.15 0.60
N PHE A 119 -7.84 12.85 0.54
CA PHE A 119 -7.61 14.10 1.28
C PHE A 119 -8.58 15.21 0.83
N ASP A 120 -8.72 15.41 -0.48
CA ASP A 120 -9.54 16.47 -1.07
C ASP A 120 -11.05 16.26 -0.86
N LYS A 121 -11.52 15.02 -0.68
CA LYS A 121 -12.92 14.72 -0.27
C LYS A 121 -13.34 15.41 1.04
N LYS A 122 -12.41 15.93 1.83
CA LYS A 122 -12.65 16.71 3.07
C LYS A 122 -13.10 18.16 2.81
N LYS A 123 -12.92 18.70 1.61
CA LYS A 123 -13.28 20.09 1.27
C LYS A 123 -14.74 20.29 0.81
N ARG A 124 -15.57 19.25 0.90
CA ARG A 124 -17.00 19.30 0.59
C ARG A 124 -17.83 18.95 1.81
#